data_AF-A0A947M230-F1
#
_entry.id   AF-A0A947M230-F1
#
_cell.length_a   1.000
_cell.length_b   1.000
_cell.length_c   1.000
_cell.angle_alpha   90.00
_cell.angle_beta   90.00
_cell.angle_gamma   90.00
#
_symmetry.space_group_name_H-M   'P 1'
#
loop_
_entity.id
_entity.type
_entity.pdbx_description
1 polymer ?
#
loop_
_entity_poly.entity_id
_entity_poly.type
_entity_poly.pdbx_seq_one_letter_code
_entity_poly.pdbx_strand_id
1 'polypeptide(L)'
;DTIAKQDIVITTALIPGRPAPKLVTAAMVHSMKPGSVIVDMAVEQGGNCELAVAGEVKDVNGVTIIGYGNLASRLAASAALLYAKNLLSFLGLIIDKETGAVNVNAEDDVIKGVALTRGGAIVHPQFGKAA
;
A
#
# COMPACT_ATOMS: atom_id res chain seq x y z
N ASP A 1 15.11 16.83 -15.98
CA ASP A 1 15.30 16.62 -17.42
C ASP A 1 14.66 15.36 -17.98
N THR A 2 14.79 14.19 -17.35
CA THR A 2 14.22 12.94 -17.88
C THR A 2 12.70 12.95 -18.01
N ILE A 3 11.99 13.53 -17.03
CA ILE A 3 10.51 13.48 -16.97
C ILE A 3 9.82 14.21 -18.13
N ALA A 4 10.40 15.32 -18.62
CA ALA A 4 9.85 16.12 -19.72
C ALA A 4 9.72 15.33 -21.03
N LYS A 5 10.51 14.25 -21.19
CA LYS A 5 10.49 13.37 -22.36
C LYS A 5 9.61 12.14 -22.19
N GLN A 6 9.10 11.87 -20.98
CA GLN A 6 8.28 10.68 -20.71
C GLN A 6 6.82 10.94 -21.01
N ASP A 7 6.17 9.96 -21.63
CA ASP A 7 4.74 10.02 -21.89
C ASP A 7 3.93 9.43 -20.71
N ILE A 8 4.50 8.45 -19.98
CA ILE A 8 3.87 7.86 -18.79
C ILE A 8 4.88 7.79 -17.65
N VAL A 9 4.47 8.25 -16.46
CA VAL A 9 5.26 8.19 -15.23
C VAL A 9 4.46 7.46 -14.15
N ILE A 10 5.03 6.43 -13.54
CA ILE A 10 4.41 5.68 -12.45
C ILE A 10 5.25 5.86 -11.19
N THR A 11 4.65 6.39 -10.13
CA THR A 11 5.35 6.61 -8.85
C THR A 11 4.83 5.68 -7.78
N THR A 12 5.71 4.89 -7.19
CA THR A 12 5.37 3.82 -6.24
C THR A 12 6.09 3.90 -4.90
N ALA A 13 6.95 4.91 -4.71
CA ALA A 13 7.77 5.00 -3.51
C ALA A 13 6.88 5.22 -2.27
N LEU A 14 7.12 4.39 -1.26
CA LEU A 14 6.48 4.45 0.06
C LEU A 14 7.55 4.17 1.12
N ILE A 15 7.51 4.93 2.21
CA ILE A 15 8.39 4.75 3.36
C ILE A 15 7.50 4.42 4.57
N PRO A 16 7.60 3.21 5.15
CA PRO A 16 6.77 2.82 6.29
C PRO A 16 6.83 3.85 7.44
N GLY A 17 5.66 4.29 7.90
CA GLY A 17 5.52 5.23 9.02
C GLY A 17 5.90 6.68 8.69
N ARG A 18 6.13 7.03 7.43
CA ARG A 18 6.40 8.42 6.99
C ARG A 18 5.52 8.79 5.79
N PRO A 19 5.26 10.09 5.57
CA PRO A 19 4.64 10.54 4.33
C PRO A 19 5.45 10.10 3.11
N ALA A 20 4.77 9.87 1.98
CA ALA A 20 5.43 9.56 0.72
C ALA A 20 6.39 10.70 0.31
N PRO A 21 7.60 10.37 -0.19
CA PRO A 21 8.55 11.39 -0.60
C PRO A 21 8.05 12.11 -1.86
N LYS A 22 8.22 13.44 -1.93
CA LYS A 22 7.90 14.19 -3.16
C LYS A 22 9.00 13.95 -4.20
N LEU A 23 8.66 13.17 -5.22
CA LEU A 23 9.56 12.82 -6.34
C LEU A 23 9.24 13.61 -7.61
N VAL A 24 7.96 13.97 -7.80
CA VAL A 24 7.48 14.71 -8.96
C VAL A 24 6.91 16.04 -8.48
N THR A 25 7.65 17.11 -8.74
CA THR A 25 7.24 18.47 -8.37
C THR A 25 6.26 19.05 -9.38
N ALA A 26 5.52 20.10 -9.00
CA ALA A 26 4.62 20.81 -9.91
C ALA A 26 5.36 21.30 -11.18
N ALA A 27 6.58 21.83 -11.02
CA ALA A 27 7.42 22.26 -12.13
C ALA A 27 7.77 21.12 -13.10
N MET A 28 8.01 19.91 -12.56
CA MET A 28 8.25 18.72 -13.37
C MET A 28 7.00 18.33 -14.17
N VAL A 29 5.82 18.33 -13.56
CA VAL A 29 4.55 18.07 -14.27
C VAL A 29 4.35 19.06 -15.41
N HIS A 30 4.53 20.35 -15.15
CA HIS A 30 4.37 21.39 -16.18
C HIS A 30 5.39 21.31 -17.32
N SER A 31 6.52 20.63 -17.12
CA SER A 31 7.52 20.40 -18.17
C SER A 31 7.19 19.21 -19.08
N MET A 32 6.19 18.40 -18.73
CA MET A 32 5.78 17.25 -19.53
C MET A 32 4.97 17.68 -20.76
N LYS A 33 4.97 16.84 -21.79
CA LYS A 33 4.19 17.08 -23.00
C LYS A 33 2.69 16.94 -22.71
N PRO A 34 1.81 17.78 -23.30
CA PRO A 34 0.37 17.53 -23.26
C PRO A 34 0.04 16.13 -23.81
N GLY A 35 -0.90 15.45 -23.16
CA GLY A 35 -1.24 14.04 -23.40
C GLY A 35 -0.49 13.05 -22.51
N SER A 36 0.51 13.50 -21.73
CA SER A 36 1.22 12.62 -20.81
C SER A 36 0.36 12.21 -19.61
N VAL A 37 0.70 11.08 -19.00
CA VAL A 37 -0.02 10.53 -17.84
C VAL A 37 0.92 10.28 -16.67
N ILE A 38 0.49 10.66 -15.47
CA ILE A 38 1.13 10.30 -14.20
C ILE A 38 0.19 9.38 -13.43
N VAL A 39 0.69 8.25 -12.95
CA VAL A 39 -0.03 7.35 -12.03
C VAL A 39 0.69 7.37 -10.69
N ASP A 40 0.06 7.98 -9.68
CA ASP A 40 0.62 8.03 -8.34
C ASP A 40 0.00 6.96 -7.44
N MET A 41 0.74 5.87 -7.25
CA MET A 41 0.30 4.73 -6.43
C MET A 41 0.46 4.98 -4.93
N ALA A 42 1.11 6.08 -4.52
CA ALA A 42 1.34 6.42 -3.12
C ALA A 42 0.40 7.52 -2.60
N VAL A 43 -0.64 7.87 -3.37
CA VAL A 43 -1.51 9.01 -3.10
C VAL A 43 -2.18 8.98 -1.71
N GLU A 44 -2.49 7.78 -1.20
CA GLU A 44 -3.10 7.59 0.12
C GLU A 44 -2.17 7.93 1.29
N GLN A 45 -0.85 7.94 1.06
CA GLN A 45 0.17 8.35 2.05
C GLN A 45 0.76 9.73 1.74
N GLY A 46 0.00 10.57 1.02
CA GLY A 46 0.37 11.93 0.64
C GLY A 46 0.91 12.07 -0.78
N GLY A 47 1.17 10.96 -1.49
CA GLY A 47 1.57 10.96 -2.91
C GLY A 47 3.01 11.37 -3.19
N ASN A 48 3.60 10.75 -4.20
CA ASN A 48 4.91 11.11 -4.72
C ASN A 48 4.87 12.30 -5.68
N CYS A 49 3.70 12.59 -6.26
CA CYS A 49 3.45 13.75 -7.10
C CYS A 49 2.80 14.87 -6.27
N GLU A 50 3.35 16.09 -6.33
CA GLU A 50 2.81 17.24 -5.59
C GLU A 50 1.38 17.60 -5.99
N LEU A 51 1.03 17.36 -7.26
CA LEU A 51 -0.26 17.74 -7.84
C LEU A 51 -1.28 16.59 -7.87
N ALA A 52 -0.92 15.41 -7.37
CA ALA A 52 -1.87 14.29 -7.24
C ALA A 52 -2.84 14.55 -6.08
N VAL A 53 -4.11 14.19 -6.29
CA VAL A 53 -5.17 14.28 -5.29
C VAL A 53 -5.77 12.90 -5.08
N ALA A 54 -5.87 12.46 -3.82
CA ALA A 54 -6.37 11.14 -3.49
C ALA A 54 -7.83 10.97 -3.90
N GLY A 55 -8.11 9.89 -4.62
CA GLY A 55 -9.44 9.57 -5.15
C GLY A 55 -9.78 10.21 -6.50
N GLU A 56 -8.91 11.07 -7.05
CA GLU A 56 -9.23 11.87 -8.24
C GLU A 56 -8.34 11.54 -9.45
N VAL A 57 -8.89 11.80 -10.64
CA VAL A 57 -8.12 11.93 -11.88
C VAL A 57 -8.23 13.38 -12.31
N LYS A 58 -7.08 14.05 -12.41
CA LYS A 58 -7.03 15.49 -12.66
C LYS A 58 -6.20 15.78 -13.91
N ASP A 59 -6.68 16.69 -14.75
CA ASP A 59 -5.85 17.31 -15.79
C ASP A 59 -5.11 18.52 -15.23
N VAL A 60 -3.80 18.59 -15.49
CA VAL A 60 -2.98 19.77 -15.24
C VAL A 60 -2.19 20.11 -16.48
N ASN A 61 -2.57 21.19 -17.17
CA ASN A 61 -1.94 21.66 -18.40
C ASN A 61 -1.82 20.57 -19.47
N GLY A 62 -2.85 19.73 -19.62
CA GLY A 62 -2.86 18.62 -20.57
C GLY A 62 -2.15 17.36 -20.07
N VAL A 63 -1.63 17.33 -18.83
CA VAL A 63 -1.08 16.12 -18.21
C VAL A 63 -2.15 15.52 -17.30
N THR A 64 -2.52 14.27 -17.54
CA THR A 64 -3.49 13.55 -16.70
C THR A 64 -2.78 12.93 -15.51
N ILE A 65 -3.20 13.27 -14.29
CA ILE A 65 -2.66 12.73 -13.04
C ILE A 65 -3.73 11.83 -12.40
N ILE A 66 -3.42 10.56 -12.26
CA ILE A 66 -4.27 9.52 -11.69
C ILE A 66 -3.84 9.28 -10.25
N GLY A 67 -4.70 9.65 -9.30
CA GLY A 67 -4.52 9.46 -7.87
C GLY A 67 -5.56 8.53 -7.26
N TYR A 68 -5.80 7.36 -7.85
CA TYR A 68 -6.74 6.40 -7.26
C TYR A 68 -6.25 5.85 -5.92
N GLY A 69 -7.11 5.89 -4.90
CA GLY A 69 -6.94 5.08 -3.70
C GLY A 69 -7.27 3.61 -3.95
N ASN A 70 -6.86 2.73 -3.05
CA ASN A 70 -7.16 1.29 -3.06
C ASN A 70 -7.04 0.66 -4.47
N LEU A 71 -5.90 0.83 -5.14
CA LEU A 71 -5.67 0.33 -6.51
C LEU A 71 -5.92 -1.17 -6.65
N ALA A 72 -5.67 -1.96 -5.60
CA ALA A 72 -5.94 -3.40 -5.59
C ALA A 72 -7.42 -3.72 -5.81
N SER A 73 -8.34 -2.87 -5.32
CA SER A 73 -9.78 -3.06 -5.54
C SER A 73 -10.19 -2.91 -7.00
N ARG A 74 -9.40 -2.24 -7.84
CA ARG A 74 -9.63 -2.17 -9.29
C ARG A 74 -9.35 -3.49 -10.01
N LEU A 75 -8.71 -4.44 -9.34
CA LEU A 75 -8.50 -5.83 -9.78
C LEU A 75 -9.09 -6.80 -8.74
N ALA A 76 -10.28 -6.48 -8.21
CA ALA A 76 -10.89 -7.15 -7.05
C ALA A 76 -10.88 -8.68 -7.12
N ALA A 77 -11.25 -9.27 -8.26
CA ALA A 77 -11.31 -10.74 -8.40
C ALA A 77 -9.94 -11.40 -8.16
N SER A 78 -8.90 -10.87 -8.81
CA SER A 78 -7.52 -11.38 -8.66
C SER A 78 -6.96 -11.06 -7.27
N ALA A 79 -7.19 -9.85 -6.77
CA ALA A 79 -6.75 -9.42 -5.44
C ALA A 79 -7.37 -10.30 -4.34
N ALA A 80 -8.67 -10.57 -4.42
CA ALA A 80 -9.38 -11.43 -3.47
C ALA A 80 -8.84 -12.87 -3.49
N LEU A 81 -8.60 -13.44 -4.67
CA LEU A 81 -8.04 -14.79 -4.79
C LEU A 81 -6.64 -14.90 -4.15
N LEU A 82 -5.76 -13.94 -4.42
CA LEU A 82 -4.41 -13.92 -3.86
C LEU A 82 -4.44 -13.68 -2.34
N TYR A 83 -5.30 -12.77 -1.88
CA TYR A 83 -5.47 -12.51 -0.46
C TYR A 83 -6.03 -13.72 0.30
N ALA A 84 -7.04 -14.41 -0.26
CA ALA A 84 -7.59 -15.64 0.30
C ALA A 84 -6.53 -16.75 0.43
N LYS A 85 -5.64 -16.87 -0.55
CA LYS A 85 -4.50 -17.81 -0.47
C LYS A 85 -3.54 -17.45 0.66
N ASN A 86 -3.21 -16.16 0.84
CA ASN A 86 -2.38 -15.72 1.96
C ASN A 86 -3.02 -16.05 3.31
N LEU A 87 -4.33 -15.82 3.47
CA LEU A 87 -5.06 -16.17 4.68
C LEU A 87 -5.08 -17.70 4.91
N LEU A 88 -5.33 -18.49 3.88
CA LEU A 88 -5.33 -19.95 3.98
C LEU A 88 -3.95 -20.48 4.41
N SER A 89 -2.87 -19.96 3.82
CA SER A 89 -1.50 -20.30 4.23
C SER A 89 -1.23 -19.93 5.69
N PHE A 90 -1.68 -18.75 6.13
CA PHE A 90 -1.53 -18.31 7.52
C PHE A 90 -2.35 -19.17 8.50
N LEU A 91 -3.59 -19.53 8.15
CA LEU A 91 -4.42 -20.43 8.94
C LEU A 91 -3.80 -21.82 9.09
N GLY A 92 -3.00 -22.26 8.12
CA GLY A 92 -2.23 -23.50 8.22
C GLY A 92 -1.18 -23.51 9.36
N LEU A 93 -0.79 -22.35 9.89
CA LEU A 93 0.07 -22.23 11.08
C LEU A 93 -0.72 -22.32 12.40
N ILE A 94 -2.04 -22.13 12.32
CA ILE A 94 -2.93 -22.01 13.49
C ILE A 94 -3.79 -23.25 13.67
N ILE A 95 -4.23 -23.88 12.59
CA ILE A 95 -5.18 -25.00 12.63
C ILE A 95 -4.40 -26.30 12.50
N ASP A 96 -4.56 -27.16 13.50
CA ASP A 96 -4.08 -28.52 13.44
C ASP A 96 -4.85 -29.31 12.38
N LYS A 97 -4.15 -29.88 11.41
CA LYS A 97 -4.77 -30.51 10.23
C LYS A 97 -5.49 -31.82 10.56
N GLU A 98 -5.09 -32.51 11.62
CA GLU A 98 -5.63 -33.83 11.98
C GLU A 98 -6.87 -33.68 12.85
N THR A 99 -6.82 -32.76 13.81
CA THR A 99 -7.87 -32.55 14.81
C THR A 99 -8.83 -31.43 14.45
N GLY A 100 -8.45 -30.54 13.54
CA GLY A 100 -9.20 -29.31 13.23
C GLY A 100 -9.19 -28.28 14.37
N ALA A 101 -8.43 -28.54 15.44
CA ALA A 101 -8.37 -27.66 16.59
C ALA A 101 -7.55 -26.40 16.30
N VAL A 102 -7.96 -25.28 16.88
CA VAL A 102 -7.18 -24.04 16.87
C VAL A 102 -6.05 -24.16 17.88
N ASN A 103 -4.81 -24.19 17.40
CA ASN A 103 -3.59 -24.22 18.17
C ASN A 103 -2.67 -23.06 17.77
N VAL A 104 -2.80 -21.93 18.47
CA VAL A 104 -1.97 -20.75 18.23
C VAL A 104 -0.65 -20.87 18.98
N ASN A 105 0.39 -21.36 18.29
CA ASN A 105 1.76 -21.40 18.79
C ASN A 105 2.31 -19.97 18.94
N ALA A 106 2.45 -19.48 20.17
CA ALA A 106 2.96 -18.14 20.46
C ALA A 106 4.46 -17.97 20.17
N GLU A 107 5.19 -19.07 20.09
CA GLU A 107 6.63 -19.07 19.80
C GLU A 107 6.94 -19.16 18.31
N ASP A 108 5.92 -19.31 17.45
CA ASP A 108 6.10 -19.20 16.00
C ASP A 108 6.42 -17.73 15.62
N ASP A 109 7.51 -17.52 14.88
CA ASP A 109 7.99 -16.17 14.53
C ASP A 109 6.96 -15.36 13.73
N VAL A 110 6.17 -16.02 12.86
CA VAL A 110 5.12 -15.35 12.09
C VAL A 110 4.00 -14.93 13.02
N ILE A 111 3.53 -15.83 13.89
CA ILE A 111 2.47 -15.53 14.87
C ILE A 111 2.90 -14.40 15.81
N LYS A 112 4.12 -14.48 16.36
CA LYS A 112 4.68 -13.46 17.25
C LYS A 112 4.82 -12.10 16.56
N GLY A 113 5.18 -12.09 15.27
CA GLY A 113 5.33 -10.88 14.48
C GLY A 113 4.01 -10.18 14.15
N VAL A 114 2.88 -10.90 14.07
CA VAL A 114 1.58 -10.32 13.68
C VAL A 114 0.58 -10.18 14.84
N ALA A 115 0.79 -10.89 15.95
CA ALA A 115 -0.13 -10.85 17.09
C ALA A 115 -0.05 -9.52 17.85
N LEU A 116 -1.13 -8.74 17.81
CA LEU A 116 -1.24 -7.46 18.53
C LEU A 116 -1.70 -7.63 19.99
N THR A 117 -2.73 -8.46 20.21
CA THR A 117 -3.36 -8.64 21.53
C THR A 117 -3.68 -10.11 21.79
N ARG A 118 -3.60 -10.56 23.04
CA ARG A 118 -4.04 -11.89 23.49
C ARG A 118 -4.55 -11.82 24.93
N GLY A 119 -5.72 -12.41 25.20
CA GLY A 119 -6.29 -12.47 26.56
C GLY A 119 -6.56 -11.10 27.19
N GLY A 120 -6.92 -10.09 26.39
CA GLY A 120 -7.16 -8.73 26.88
C GLY A 120 -5.91 -7.88 27.11
N ALA A 121 -4.70 -8.42 26.85
CA ALA A 121 -3.44 -7.68 26.96
C ALA A 121 -2.81 -7.44 25.58
N ILE A 122 -2.06 -6.34 25.45
CA ILE A 122 -1.21 -6.07 24.28
C ILE A 122 0.04 -6.95 24.39
N VAL A 123 0.35 -7.70 23.33
CA VAL A 123 1.50 -8.62 23.29
C VAL A 123 2.58 -8.17 22.30
N HIS A 124 2.25 -7.30 21.35
CA HIS A 124 3.23 -6.81 20.38
C HIS A 124 4.14 -5.75 21.01
N PRO A 125 5.48 -5.89 20.92
CA PRO A 125 6.44 -5.05 21.63
C PRO A 125 6.37 -3.57 21.23
N GLN A 126 6.01 -3.26 19.97
CA GLN A 126 5.87 -1.88 19.49
C GLN A 126 4.58 -1.19 19.95
N PHE A 127 3.60 -1.94 20.48
CA PHE A 127 2.30 -1.41 20.90
C PHE A 127 2.06 -1.54 22.42
N GLY A 128 2.87 -2.34 23.13
CA GLY A 128 2.71 -2.63 24.56
C GLY A 128 3.09 -1.50 25.53
N LYS A 129 3.47 -0.33 25.01
CA LYS A 129 3.73 0.88 25.82
C LYS A 129 3.01 2.08 25.20
N ALA A 130 1.75 2.28 25.57
CA ALA A 130 1.27 3.64 25.72
C ALA A 130 1.85 4.15 27.05
N ALA A 131 2.52 5.31 27.01
CA ALA A 131 2.89 6.06 28.20
C ALA A 131 1.63 6.55 28.94
#